data_AF-A0A3M1YA68-F1
#
_entry.id   AF-A0A3M1YA68-F1
#
_cell.length_a   1.000
_cell.length_b   1.000
_cell.length_c   1.000
_cell.angle_alpha   90.00
_cell.angle_beta   90.00
_cell.angle_gamma   90.00
#
_symmetry.space_group_name_H-M   'P 1'
#
loop_
_entity.id
_entity.type
_entity.pdbx_description
1 polymer ?
#
loop_
_entity_poly.entity_id
_entity_poly.type
_entity_poly.pdbx_seq_one_letter_code
_entity_poly.pdbx_strand_id
1 'polypeptide(L)'
;MVYVLDTNIVLLLMGRPAFNAHFVQTYAPEQHDIVISAVSEGELRSLALQRGWGTPKQAQLNAILQQLIIYPVGATGDQCLCRD
;
A
#
# COMPACT_ATOMS: atom_id res chain seq x y z
N MET A 1 11.40 11.79 -5.60
CA MET A 1 9.98 12.21 -5.74
C MET A 1 9.13 11.25 -4.92
N VAL A 2 8.01 11.69 -4.36
CA VAL A 2 7.14 10.82 -3.55
C VAL A 2 5.96 10.35 -4.41
N TYR A 3 5.77 9.04 -4.49
CA TYR A 3 4.60 8.43 -5.13
C TYR A 3 3.76 7.74 -4.07
N VAL A 4 2.48 8.10 -4.01
CA VAL A 4 1.53 7.47 -3.10
C VAL A 4 0.73 6.42 -3.87
N LEU A 5 0.82 5.17 -3.44
CA LEU A 5 0.11 4.07 -4.04
C LEU A 5 -1.30 3.93 -3.47
N ASP A 6 -2.27 3.81 -4.36
CA ASP A 6 -3.60 3.32 -4.04
C ASP A 6 -3.59 1.80 -3.83
N THR A 7 -4.58 1.29 -3.11
CA THR A 7 -4.83 -0.13 -2.84
C THR A 7 -4.80 -0.97 -4.11
N ASN A 8 -5.40 -0.49 -5.20
CA ASN A 8 -5.45 -1.23 -6.47
C ASN A 8 -4.07 -1.46 -7.09
N ILE A 9 -3.14 -0.52 -6.94
CA ILE A 9 -1.79 -0.66 -7.49
C ILE A 9 -1.06 -1.79 -6.78
N VAL A 10 -1.20 -1.89 -5.45
CA VAL A 10 -0.57 -2.97 -4.67
C VAL A 10 -1.16 -4.33 -5.04
N LEU A 11 -2.47 -4.40 -5.31
CA LEU A 11 -3.10 -5.63 -5.81
C LEU A 11 -2.55 -6.05 -7.19
N LEU A 12 -2.29 -5.09 -8.07
CA LEU A 12 -1.67 -5.37 -9.37
C LEU A 12 -0.23 -5.87 -9.21
N LEU A 13 0.54 -5.32 -8.26
CA LEU A 13 1.89 -5.78 -7.94
C LEU A 13 1.93 -7.23 -7.44
N MET A 14 0.89 -7.68 -6.71
CA MET A 14 0.78 -9.08 -6.28
C MET A 14 0.52 -10.05 -7.44
N GLY A 15 -0.23 -9.64 -8.45
CA GLY A 15 -0.82 -10.58 -9.41
C GLY A 15 -0.21 -10.61 -10.80
N ARG A 16 0.59 -9.59 -11.18
CA ARG A 16 0.93 -9.36 -12.59
C ARG A 16 2.42 -9.05 -12.78
N PRO A 17 3.26 -10.04 -13.12
CA PRO A 17 4.69 -9.84 -13.35
C PRO A 17 5.00 -8.75 -14.38
N ALA A 18 4.23 -8.68 -15.47
CA ALA A 18 4.40 -7.64 -16.50
C ALA A 18 4.11 -6.23 -15.97
N PHE A 19 3.12 -6.08 -15.07
CA PHE A 19 2.84 -4.80 -14.41
C PHE A 19 3.99 -4.43 -13.47
N ASN A 20 4.52 -5.39 -12.71
CA ASN A 20 5.62 -5.15 -11.79
C ASN A 20 6.87 -4.62 -12.51
N ALA A 21 7.26 -5.24 -13.63
CA ALA A 21 8.41 -4.78 -14.42
C ALA A 21 8.22 -3.32 -14.90
N HIS A 22 7.03 -2.99 -15.42
CA HIS A 22 6.72 -1.63 -15.85
C HIS A 22 6.68 -0.64 -14.68
N PHE A 23 6.10 -1.05 -13.54
CA PHE A 23 6.01 -0.24 -12.33
C PHE A 23 7.42 0.11 -11.81
N VAL A 24 8.31 -0.88 -11.69
CA VAL A 24 9.68 -0.66 -11.22
C VAL A 24 10.44 0.31 -12.11
N GLN A 25 10.35 0.14 -13.43
CA GLN A 25 11.03 1.02 -14.39
C GLN A 25 10.51 2.46 -14.38
N THR A 26 9.22 2.66 -14.08
CA THR A 26 8.56 3.96 -14.22
C THR A 26 8.49 4.73 -12.92
N TYR A 27 8.14 4.04 -11.83
CA TYR A 27 7.75 4.66 -10.57
C TYR A 27 8.73 4.39 -9.43
N ALA A 28 9.48 3.28 -9.45
CA ALA A 28 10.44 2.92 -8.40
C ALA A 28 11.94 2.89 -8.81
N PRO A 29 12.47 3.89 -9.55
CA PRO A 29 13.91 4.11 -9.60
C PRO A 29 14.44 4.49 -8.21
N GLU A 30 15.74 4.28 -7.95
CA GLU A 30 16.40 4.40 -6.63
C GLU A 30 16.23 5.75 -5.91
N GLN A 31 15.72 6.78 -6.59
CA GLN A 31 15.54 8.15 -6.05
C GLN A 31 14.07 8.50 -5.73
N HIS A 32 13.16 7.52 -5.81
CA HIS A 32 11.74 7.71 -5.54
C HIS A 32 11.31 7.03 -4.24
N ASP A 33 10.59 7.77 -3.41
CA ASP A 33 9.94 7.23 -2.22
C ASP A 33 8.59 6.67 -2.61
N ILE A 34 8.40 5.38 -2.42
CA ILE A 34 7.13 4.71 -2.70
C ILE A 34 6.39 4.54 -1.39
N VAL A 35 5.27 5.25 -1.29
CA VAL A 35 4.51 5.40 -0.07
C VAL A 35 3.15 4.75 -0.23
N ILE A 36 2.62 4.16 0.84
CA ILE A 36 1.22 3.73 0.94
C ILE A 36 0.60 4.37 2.17
N SER A 37 -0.69 4.74 2.12
CA SER A 37 -1.39 5.21 3.31
C SER A 37 -1.66 4.06 4.29
N ALA A 38 -1.65 4.35 5.59
CA ALA A 38 -2.08 3.37 6.61
C ALA A 38 -3.53 2.91 6.40
N VAL A 39 -4.38 3.73 5.77
CA VAL A 39 -5.75 3.35 5.38
C VAL A 39 -5.72 2.27 4.31
N SER A 40 -4.95 2.46 3.23
CA SER A 40 -4.80 1.48 2.15
C SER A 40 -4.15 0.18 2.63
N GLU A 41 -3.21 0.24 3.57
CA GLU A 41 -2.70 -0.97 4.25
C GLU A 41 -3.84 -1.73 4.94
N GLY A 42 -4.68 -1.02 5.70
CA GLY A 42 -5.86 -1.58 6.35
C GLY A 42 -6.84 -2.22 5.37
N GLU A 43 -7.11 -1.56 4.24
CA GLU A 43 -7.94 -2.10 3.17
C GLU A 43 -7.39 -3.40 2.59
N LEU A 44 -6.08 -3.47 2.32
CA LEU A 44 -5.42 -4.68 1.81
C LEU A 44 -5.52 -5.84 2.81
N ARG A 45 -5.27 -5.56 4.09
CA ARG A 45 -5.38 -6.57 5.15
C ARG A 45 -6.82 -7.05 5.32
N SER A 46 -7.79 -6.12 5.32
CA SER A 46 -9.21 -6.44 5.36
C SER A 46 -9.62 -7.32 4.17
N LEU A 47 -9.17 -6.98 2.96
CA LEU A 47 -9.43 -7.75 1.75
C LEU A 47 -8.83 -9.16 1.83
N ALA A 48 -7.62 -9.30 2.37
CA ALA A 48 -6.98 -10.59 2.58
C ALA A 48 -7.77 -11.49 3.53
N LEU A 49 -8.30 -10.92 4.62
CA LEU A 49 -9.15 -11.62 5.59
C LEU A 49 -10.49 -12.02 4.97
N GLN A 50 -11.20 -11.07 4.35
CA GLN A 50 -12.52 -11.32 3.73
C GLN A 50 -12.46 -12.38 2.63
N ARG A 51 -11.35 -12.43 1.88
CA ARG A 51 -11.16 -13.41 0.79
C ARG A 51 -10.48 -14.69 1.24
N GLY A 52 -10.22 -14.88 2.54
CA GLY A 52 -9.58 -16.09 3.06
C GLY A 52 -8.23 -16.41 2.42
N TRP A 53 -7.39 -15.40 2.20
CA TRP A 53 -6.08 -15.63 1.55
C TRP A 53 -5.23 -16.57 2.39
N GLY A 54 -4.75 -17.67 1.78
CA GLY A 54 -3.84 -18.60 2.44
C GLY A 54 -2.46 -18.01 2.69
N THR A 55 -1.65 -18.69 3.50
CA THR A 55 -0.30 -18.29 3.90
C THR A 55 0.59 -17.79 2.76
N PRO A 56 0.64 -18.43 1.57
CA PRO A 56 1.52 -17.96 0.49
C PRO A 56 1.16 -16.54 0.01
N LYS A 57 -0.12 -16.25 -0.12
CA LYS A 57 -0.59 -14.95 -0.63
C LYS A 57 -0.49 -13.85 0.41
N GLN A 58 -0.68 -14.19 1.69
CA GLN A 58 -0.41 -13.27 2.79
C GLN A 58 1.08 -12.94 2.90
N ALA A 59 1.97 -13.94 2.75
CA ALA A 59 3.41 -13.73 2.74
C ALA A 59 3.83 -12.80 1.59
N GLN A 60 3.24 -12.98 0.41
CA GLN A 60 3.47 -12.09 -0.72
C GLN A 60 3.03 -10.65 -0.45
N LEU A 61 1.82 -10.45 0.12
CA LEU A 61 1.35 -9.12 0.51
C LEU A 61 2.32 -8.47 1.49
N ASN A 62 2.73 -9.20 2.53
CA ASN A 62 3.66 -8.69 3.54
C ASN A 62 5.02 -8.33 2.94
N ALA A 63 5.55 -9.14 2.02
CA ALA A 63 6.81 -8.85 1.35
C ALA A 63 6.76 -7.56 0.51
N ILE A 64 5.61 -7.27 -0.13
CA ILE A 64 5.41 -6.01 -0.84
C ILE A 64 5.31 -4.85 0.15
N LEU A 65 4.47 -4.96 1.18
CA LEU A 65 4.27 -3.90 2.17
C LEU A 65 5.58 -3.53 2.90
N GLN A 66 6.47 -4.48 3.15
CA GLN A 66 7.79 -4.24 3.76
C GLN A 66 8.73 -3.38 2.90
N GLN A 67 8.46 -3.26 1.59
CA GLN A 67 9.25 -2.42 0.67
C GLN A 67 8.67 -1.01 0.56
N LEU A 68 7.51 -0.74 1.13
CA LEU A 68 6.81 0.54 1.04
C LEU A 68 6.93 1.32 2.33
N ILE A 69 6.99 2.65 2.23
CA ILE A 69 6.88 3.53 3.38
C ILE A 69 5.40 3.65 3.73
N ILE A 70 5.01 3.20 4.92
CA ILE A 70 3.63 3.36 5.41
C ILE A 70 3.49 4.74 6.03
N TYR A 71 2.66 5.59 5.40
CA TYR A 71 2.39 6.94 5.88
C TYR A 71 1.14 6.97 6.77
N PRO A 72 1.25 7.40 8.03
CA PRO A 72 0.11 7.52 8.91
C PRO A 72 -0.83 8.62 8.42
N VAL A 73 -2.13 8.33 8.43
CA VAL A 73 -3.15 9.35 8.15
C VAL A 73 -3.60 9.92 9.49
N GLY A 74 -3.23 11.17 9.75
CA GLY A 74 -3.64 11.90 10.95
C GLY A 74 -4.08 13.32 10.57
N ALA A 75 -5.01 13.87 11.35
CA ALA A 75 -5.30 15.29 11.29
C ALA A 75 -4.20 16.04 12.06
N THR A 76 -3.12 16.45 11.39
CA THR A 76 -2.22 17.47 11.95
C THR A 76 -2.84 18.83 11.71
N GLY A 77 -3.70 19.21 12.64
CA GLY A 77 -4.34 20.51 12.73
C GLY A 77 -5.29 20.48 13.92
N ASP A 78 -4.97 21.24 14.97
CA ASP A 78 -5.92 21.58 16.02
C ASP A 78 -7.18 22.21 15.37
N GLN A 79 -8.24 21.41 15.20
CA GLN A 79 -9.65 21.73 14.83
C GLN A 79 -10.22 20.54 14.04
N CYS A 80 -11.34 19.91 14.35
CA CYS A 80 -12.35 20.08 15.39
C CYS A 80 -12.96 18.70 15.63
N LEU A 81 -12.89 18.20 16.86
CA LEU A 81 -13.82 17.19 17.36
C LEU A 81 -14.64 17.86 18.47
N CYS A 82 -15.54 18.75 18.09
CA CYS A 82 -16.68 19.03 18.95
C CYS A 82 -17.59 17.80 18.85
N ARG A 83 -17.53 16.97 19.88
CA ARG A 83 -18.54 15.95 20.15
C ARG A 83 -19.77 16.69 20.68
N ASP A 84 -20.89 16.58 19.98
CA ASP A 84 -22.23 16.71 20.57
C ASP A 84 -22.68 15.32 21.07
#